data_AF-A0A084D5F9-F1
#
_entry.id   AF-A0A084D5F9-F1
#
_cell.length_a   1.000
_cell.length_b   1.000
_cell.length_c   1.000
_cell.angle_alpha   90.00
_cell.angle_beta   90.00
_cell.angle_gamma   90.00
#
_symmetry.space_group_name_H-M   'P 1'
#
loop_
_entity.id
_entity.type
_entity.pdbx_description
1 polymer ?
#
loop_
_entity_poly.entity_id
_entity_poly.type
_entity_poly.pdbx_seq_one_letter_code
_entity_poly.pdbx_strand_id
1 'polypeptide(L)'
;MTTSPLLSNEKIELLLTQQPISDRHPWVTCDEAVIDDYLRNACDAIERTTGARSHIEWGHYGSGYASFVDAWFYKDTPEFDVARPRPLWESHVGLVVLLSRLSPYFVFMEGEKHWHLREQGSYLPAFDMLDRLENKGVQQLAKDVQPVLESYGLARATRIELSDSLPPGTYVPTILNDRGHTQFDALFYWED
;
A
#
# COMPACT_ATOMS: atom_id res chain seq x y z
N MET A 1 6.66 -15.23 -21.90
CA MET A 1 7.52 -15.72 -20.79
C MET A 1 6.60 -15.85 -19.60
N THR A 2 6.40 -17.06 -19.08
CA THR A 2 5.61 -17.29 -17.87
C THR A 2 6.50 -16.93 -16.68
N THR A 3 6.33 -15.73 -16.14
CA THR A 3 6.87 -15.35 -14.83
C THR A 3 6.24 -16.27 -13.80
N SER A 4 7.07 -16.88 -12.93
CA SER A 4 6.54 -17.62 -11.79
C SER A 4 5.79 -16.66 -10.85
N PRO A 5 4.70 -17.11 -10.21
CA PRO A 5 3.98 -16.31 -9.23
C PRO A 5 4.93 -15.87 -8.10
N LEU A 6 4.74 -14.64 -7.60
CA LEU A 6 5.54 -14.10 -6.49
C LEU A 6 5.39 -14.94 -5.21
N LEU A 7 4.16 -15.41 -4.94
CA LEU A 7 3.79 -16.19 -3.78
C LEU A 7 3.47 -17.63 -4.14
N SER A 8 3.95 -18.56 -3.32
CA SER A 8 3.47 -19.94 -3.34
C SER A 8 2.10 -20.04 -2.66
N ASN A 9 1.35 -21.11 -2.97
CA ASN A 9 0.06 -21.38 -2.31
C ASN A 9 0.20 -21.45 -0.78
N GLU A 10 1.28 -22.06 -0.27
CA GLU A 10 1.55 -22.12 1.18
C GLU A 10 1.66 -20.72 1.81
N LYS A 11 2.32 -19.77 1.11
CA LYS A 11 2.40 -18.38 1.59
C LYS A 11 1.04 -17.68 1.53
N ILE A 12 0.25 -17.94 0.49
CA ILE A 12 -1.11 -17.39 0.38
C ILE A 12 -1.96 -17.86 1.56
N GLU A 13 -1.92 -19.15 1.93
CA GLU A 13 -2.65 -19.69 3.07
C GLU A 13 -2.22 -19.05 4.41
N LEU A 14 -0.92 -18.82 4.59
CA LEU A 14 -0.41 -18.11 5.77
C LEU A 14 -0.94 -16.67 5.83
N LEU A 15 -0.86 -15.93 4.72
CA LEU A 15 -1.37 -14.54 4.65
C LEU A 15 -2.86 -14.47 4.99
N LEU A 16 -3.68 -15.35 4.41
CA LEU A 16 -5.13 -15.37 4.62
C LEU A 16 -5.54 -15.85 6.02
N THR A 17 -4.61 -16.45 6.77
CA THR A 17 -4.79 -16.77 8.20
C THR A 17 -4.11 -15.76 9.12
N GLN A 18 -3.79 -14.57 8.60
CA GLN A 18 -3.17 -13.45 9.32
C GLN A 18 -1.79 -13.80 9.90
N GLN A 19 -1.05 -14.71 9.26
CA GLN A 19 0.30 -15.09 9.67
C GLN A 19 1.35 -14.43 8.76
N PRO A 20 2.40 -13.82 9.34
CA PRO A 20 3.48 -13.27 8.55
C PRO A 20 4.26 -14.35 7.79
N ILE A 21 4.68 -14.04 6.56
CA ILE A 21 5.39 -14.97 5.65
C ILE A 21 6.91 -14.76 5.60
N SER A 22 7.47 -14.03 6.57
CA SER A 22 8.89 -13.68 6.62
C SER A 22 9.49 -14.03 7.99
N ASP A 23 10.67 -14.62 7.95
CA ASP A 23 11.48 -14.99 9.11
C ASP A 23 12.41 -13.86 9.58
N ARG A 24 12.29 -12.67 8.98
CA ARG A 24 13.07 -11.48 9.31
C ARG A 24 12.31 -10.55 10.23
N HIS A 25 13.05 -9.78 11.03
CA HIS A 25 12.48 -8.64 11.76
C HIS A 25 11.85 -7.63 10.77
N PRO A 26 10.69 -7.03 11.09
CA PRO A 26 9.88 -7.25 12.30
C PRO A 26 8.95 -8.47 12.23
N TRP A 27 8.63 -9.00 11.04
CA TRP A 27 7.61 -10.04 10.86
C TRP A 27 7.80 -11.31 11.68
N VAL A 28 9.05 -11.70 11.98
CA VAL A 28 9.37 -12.86 12.83
C VAL A 28 8.81 -12.75 14.25
N THR A 29 8.49 -11.54 14.74
CA THR A 29 7.91 -11.37 16.08
C THR A 29 6.44 -11.75 16.13
N CYS A 30 5.74 -11.77 14.97
CA CYS A 30 4.29 -11.87 14.87
C CYS A 30 3.54 -10.84 15.74
N ASP A 31 4.20 -9.74 16.11
CA ASP A 31 3.65 -8.68 16.94
C ASP A 31 3.37 -7.46 16.07
N GLU A 32 2.09 -7.17 15.88
CA GLU A 32 1.62 -6.06 15.04
C GLU A 32 2.16 -4.71 15.51
N ALA A 33 2.28 -4.47 16.82
CA ALA A 33 2.78 -3.19 17.31
C ALA A 33 4.26 -3.00 16.93
N VAL A 34 5.05 -4.07 16.97
CA VAL A 34 6.45 -4.04 16.54
C VAL A 34 6.56 -3.84 15.03
N ILE A 35 5.66 -4.46 14.26
CA ILE A 35 5.60 -4.31 12.79
C ILE A 35 5.21 -2.88 12.43
N ASP A 36 4.16 -2.33 13.05
CA ASP A 36 3.68 -0.97 12.80
C ASP A 36 4.72 0.08 13.21
N ASP A 37 5.41 -0.09 14.35
CA ASP A 37 6.50 0.80 14.74
C ASP A 37 7.67 0.75 13.74
N TYR A 38 7.99 -0.43 13.22
CA TYR A 38 9.01 -0.57 12.18
C TYR A 38 8.61 0.16 10.89
N LEU A 39 7.38 -0.04 10.42
CA LEU A 39 6.84 0.63 9.23
C LEU A 39 6.75 2.14 9.44
N ARG A 40 6.41 2.61 10.64
CA ARG A 40 6.38 4.03 10.99
C ARG A 40 7.75 4.67 10.84
N ASN A 41 8.79 4.01 11.33
CA ASN A 41 10.16 4.47 11.16
C ASN A 41 10.56 4.55 9.67
N ALA A 42 10.08 3.65 8.82
CA ALA A 42 10.31 3.70 7.38
C ALA A 42 9.59 4.90 6.73
N CYS A 43 8.34 5.16 7.11
CA CYS A 43 7.58 6.34 6.67
C CYS A 43 8.25 7.65 7.13
N ASP A 44 8.70 7.73 8.38
CA ASP A 44 9.42 8.90 8.89
C ASP A 44 10.75 9.13 8.15
N ALA A 45 11.42 8.05 7.72
CA ALA A 45 12.62 8.16 6.88
C ALA A 45 12.29 8.67 5.47
N ILE A 46 11.16 8.28 4.89
CA ILE A 46 10.67 8.80 3.61
C ILE A 46 10.45 10.30 3.71
N GLU A 47 9.70 10.78 4.70
CA GLU A 47 9.41 12.20 4.87
C GLU A 47 10.69 13.02 5.02
N ARG A 48 11.62 12.57 5.88
CA ARG A 48 12.92 13.23 6.10
C ARG A 48 13.80 13.27 4.84
N THR A 49 13.81 12.20 4.06
CA THR A 49 14.70 12.08 2.89
C THR A 49 14.16 12.83 1.69
N THR A 50 12.85 12.75 1.47
CA THR A 50 12.21 13.29 0.26
C THR A 50 11.65 14.70 0.46
N GLY A 51 11.44 15.12 1.70
CA GLY A 51 10.70 16.34 2.05
C GLY A 51 9.20 16.23 1.74
N ALA A 52 8.68 15.02 1.51
CA ALA A 52 7.26 14.79 1.34
C ALA A 52 6.51 14.88 2.67
N ARG A 53 5.24 15.25 2.60
CA ARG A 53 4.25 15.15 3.68
C ARG A 53 3.47 13.86 3.51
N SER A 54 2.88 13.34 4.59
CA SER A 54 2.06 12.13 4.51
C SER A 54 0.69 12.26 5.20
N HIS A 55 -0.23 11.41 4.74
CA HIS A 55 -1.45 11.02 5.46
C HIS A 55 -1.54 9.51 5.47
N ILE A 56 -1.24 8.89 6.61
CA ILE A 56 -1.10 7.45 6.75
C ILE A 56 -2.23 6.90 7.62
N GLU A 57 -2.94 5.89 7.12
CA GLU A 57 -3.91 5.12 7.89
C GLU A 57 -3.20 3.95 8.58
N TRP A 58 -2.96 4.11 9.88
CA TRP A 58 -2.33 3.10 10.74
C TRP A 58 -3.34 2.15 11.36
N GLY A 59 -4.63 2.46 11.34
CA GLY A 59 -5.66 1.54 11.79
C GLY A 59 -5.99 0.48 10.74
N HIS A 60 -7.18 -0.10 10.89
CA HIS A 60 -7.74 -1.08 9.97
C HIS A 60 -9.00 -0.56 9.27
N TYR A 61 -9.09 0.74 8.98
CA TYR A 61 -10.25 1.37 8.33
C TYR A 61 -11.61 1.14 9.03
N GLY A 62 -11.65 0.93 10.34
CA GLY A 62 -12.90 0.69 11.08
C GLY A 62 -12.77 -0.42 12.11
N SER A 63 -13.78 -1.30 12.19
CA SER A 63 -13.86 -2.40 13.15
C SER A 63 -13.13 -3.67 12.73
N GLY A 64 -12.94 -3.90 11.43
CA GLY A 64 -12.32 -5.11 10.92
C GLY A 64 -10.79 -5.02 10.84
N TYR A 65 -10.17 -5.92 10.08
CA TYR A 65 -8.72 -6.06 9.98
C TYR A 65 -8.21 -5.69 8.57
N ALA A 66 -7.17 -4.87 8.50
CA ALA A 66 -6.47 -4.57 7.25
C ALA A 66 -5.07 -5.18 7.29
N SER A 67 -4.73 -6.00 6.30
CA SER A 67 -3.42 -6.65 6.19
C SER A 67 -2.28 -5.69 5.81
N PHE A 68 -2.56 -4.39 5.74
CA PHE A 68 -1.65 -3.36 5.26
C PHE A 68 -1.88 -1.99 5.90
N VAL A 69 -0.82 -1.18 5.89
CA VAL A 69 -0.85 0.26 6.17
C VAL A 69 -0.96 1.00 4.83
N ASP A 70 -1.91 1.93 4.73
CA ASP A 70 -2.06 2.82 3.57
C ASP A 70 -1.36 4.14 3.84
N ALA A 71 -0.15 4.28 3.29
CA ALA A 71 0.66 5.47 3.44
C ALA A 71 0.61 6.32 2.16
N TRP A 72 -0.05 7.48 2.25
CA TRP A 72 -0.12 8.42 1.14
C TRP A 72 0.86 9.58 1.32
N PHE A 73 1.72 9.81 0.33
CA PHE A 73 2.76 10.84 0.35
C PHE A 73 2.58 11.85 -0.79
N TYR A 74 2.81 13.13 -0.49
CA TYR A 74 2.70 14.22 -1.46
C TYR A 74 3.67 15.36 -1.12
N LYS A 75 3.79 16.35 -2.00
CA LYS A 75 4.51 17.60 -1.72
C LYS A 75 3.59 18.79 -1.96
N ASP A 76 3.78 19.86 -1.20
CA ASP A 76 3.09 21.14 -1.41
C ASP A 76 3.73 21.92 -2.57
N THR A 77 3.73 21.32 -3.76
CA THR A 77 4.25 21.93 -4.97
C THR A 77 3.27 21.75 -6.13
N PRO A 78 3.26 22.65 -7.13
CA PRO A 78 2.26 22.63 -8.21
C PRO A 78 2.20 21.33 -9.01
N GLU A 79 3.27 20.53 -8.99
CA GLU A 79 3.31 19.22 -9.63
C GLU A 79 2.35 18.20 -8.98
N PHE A 80 1.95 18.41 -7.73
CA PHE A 80 1.03 17.54 -6.98
C PHE A 80 -0.39 18.10 -6.93
N ASP A 81 -0.67 19.23 -7.59
CA ASP A 81 -2.03 19.78 -7.66
C ASP A 81 -2.92 18.88 -8.51
N VAL A 82 -4.15 18.65 -8.06
CA VAL A 82 -5.16 17.94 -8.86
C VAL A 82 -5.54 18.77 -10.09
N ALA A 83 -5.79 18.09 -11.22
CA ALA A 83 -6.12 18.77 -12.48
C ALA A 83 -7.45 19.57 -12.41
N ARG A 84 -8.36 19.19 -11.52
CA ARG A 84 -9.67 19.82 -11.34
C ARG A 84 -9.94 20.06 -9.85
N PRO A 85 -9.35 21.11 -9.25
CA PRO A 85 -9.55 21.40 -7.84
C PRO A 85 -11.01 21.75 -7.58
N ARG A 86 -11.55 21.26 -6.45
CA ARG A 86 -12.86 21.69 -5.98
C ARG A 86 -12.71 23.03 -5.27
N PRO A 87 -13.54 24.04 -5.58
CA PRO A 87 -13.48 25.33 -4.87
C PRO A 87 -13.59 25.11 -3.36
N LEU A 88 -12.70 25.75 -2.60
CA LEU A 88 -12.57 25.66 -1.14
C LEU A 88 -11.83 24.43 -0.58
N TRP A 89 -11.61 23.36 -1.37
CA TRP A 89 -10.94 22.15 -0.88
C TRP A 89 -9.44 22.20 -1.17
N GLU A 90 -8.62 21.76 -0.20
CA GLU A 90 -7.23 21.38 -0.49
C GLU A 90 -7.26 20.00 -1.14
N SER A 91 -6.52 19.83 -2.23
CA SER A 91 -6.61 18.66 -3.08
C SER A 91 -5.27 18.41 -3.74
N HIS A 92 -4.68 17.25 -3.46
CA HIS A 92 -3.44 16.86 -4.09
C HIS A 92 -3.54 15.44 -4.64
N VAL A 93 -2.80 15.20 -5.71
CA VAL A 93 -2.43 13.87 -6.16
C VAL A 93 -1.21 13.46 -5.34
N GLY A 94 -1.09 12.19 -4.98
CA GLY A 94 0.05 11.69 -4.22
C GLY A 94 0.38 10.24 -4.51
N LEU A 95 1.56 9.84 -4.04
CA LEU A 95 2.03 8.46 -4.07
C LEU A 95 1.36 7.67 -2.95
N VAL A 96 0.61 6.65 -3.31
CA VAL A 96 0.12 5.63 -2.38
C VAL A 96 1.19 4.55 -2.25
N VAL A 97 1.54 4.22 -1.01
CA VAL A 97 2.38 3.09 -0.67
C VAL A 97 1.59 2.19 0.27
N LEU A 98 1.19 1.01 -0.21
CA LEU A 98 0.64 0.00 0.69
C LEU A 98 1.79 -0.82 1.25
N LEU A 99 1.91 -0.84 2.57
CA LEU A 99 2.93 -1.60 3.29
C LEU A 99 2.27 -2.80 3.95
N SER A 100 2.66 -4.02 3.57
CA SER A 100 2.06 -5.22 4.14
C SER A 100 2.47 -5.43 5.60
N ARG A 101 1.49 -5.66 6.48
CA ARG A 101 1.74 -6.08 7.88
C ARG A 101 2.22 -7.52 7.97
N LEU A 102 1.89 -8.34 6.99
CA LEU A 102 2.16 -9.78 6.99
C LEU A 102 3.37 -10.18 6.12
N SER A 103 4.00 -9.23 5.44
CA SER A 103 5.13 -9.54 4.56
C SER A 103 6.06 -8.34 4.33
N PRO A 104 7.31 -8.56 3.90
CA PRO A 104 8.23 -7.50 3.52
C PRO A 104 7.92 -6.87 2.16
N TYR A 105 6.66 -6.92 1.70
CA TYR A 105 6.28 -6.39 0.40
C TYR A 105 5.56 -5.06 0.52
N PHE A 106 5.84 -4.17 -0.43
CA PHE A 106 5.08 -2.96 -0.66
C PHE A 106 4.73 -2.79 -2.13
N VAL A 107 3.71 -1.99 -2.41
CA VAL A 107 3.29 -1.63 -3.77
C VAL A 107 3.14 -0.13 -3.92
N PHE A 108 3.18 0.36 -5.15
CA PHE A 108 2.91 1.76 -5.47
C PHE A 108 1.62 1.92 -6.28
N MET A 109 0.87 2.96 -5.94
CA MET A 109 -0.26 3.46 -6.71
C MET A 109 -0.25 4.99 -6.70
N GLU A 110 -1.10 5.59 -7.52
CA GLU A 110 -1.40 7.01 -7.47
C GLU A 110 -2.81 7.21 -6.92
N GLY A 111 -2.98 8.19 -6.05
CA GLY A 111 -4.27 8.46 -5.42
C GLY A 111 -4.44 9.95 -5.14
N GLU A 112 -5.67 10.43 -5.27
CA GLU A 112 -6.06 11.78 -4.90
C GLU A 112 -6.68 11.77 -3.50
N LYS A 113 -6.29 12.74 -2.66
CA LYS A 113 -7.00 13.04 -1.41
C LYS A 113 -7.48 14.48 -1.47
N HIS A 114 -8.74 14.67 -1.05
CA HIS A 114 -9.35 15.98 -0.93
C HIS A 114 -9.76 16.18 0.52
N TRP A 115 -9.46 17.33 1.11
CA TRP A 115 -9.93 17.66 2.46
C TRP A 115 -10.44 19.09 2.58
N HIS A 116 -11.49 19.24 3.39
CA HIS A 116 -12.04 20.53 3.78
C HIS A 116 -12.61 20.46 5.19
N LEU A 117 -11.95 21.14 6.15
CA LEU A 117 -12.33 21.43 7.55
C LEU A 117 -12.80 20.26 8.45
N ARG A 118 -13.53 19.24 7.95
CA ARG A 118 -14.05 18.05 8.64
C ARG A 118 -14.31 16.84 7.74
N GLU A 119 -14.28 16.99 6.42
CA GLU A 119 -14.55 15.89 5.48
C GLU A 119 -13.30 15.61 4.65
N GLN A 120 -12.97 14.32 4.54
CA GLN A 120 -11.88 13.81 3.71
C GLN A 120 -12.48 12.83 2.70
N GLY A 121 -12.31 13.14 1.41
CA GLY A 121 -12.55 12.18 0.34
C GLY A 121 -11.24 11.47 0.02
N SER A 122 -11.25 10.13 -0.01
CA SER A 122 -10.08 9.32 -0.35
C SER A 122 -10.42 8.28 -1.42
N TYR A 123 -9.37 7.77 -2.07
CA TYR A 123 -9.43 6.54 -2.84
C TYR A 123 -9.64 5.33 -1.93
N LEU A 124 -10.03 4.20 -2.53
CA LEU A 124 -9.87 2.86 -1.96
C LEU A 124 -8.83 2.11 -2.79
N PRO A 125 -7.81 1.50 -2.19
CA PRO A 125 -6.79 0.79 -2.94
C PRO A 125 -7.38 -0.38 -3.72
N ALA A 126 -7.00 -0.50 -5.00
CA ALA A 126 -7.47 -1.56 -5.88
C ALA A 126 -6.36 -2.05 -6.80
N PHE A 127 -6.44 -3.30 -7.23
CA PHE A 127 -5.44 -3.92 -8.11
C PHE A 127 -5.22 -3.12 -9.40
N ASP A 128 -6.27 -2.51 -9.94
CA ASP A 128 -6.17 -1.76 -11.17
C ASP A 128 -5.37 -0.45 -11.04
N MET A 129 -5.18 0.06 -9.83
CA MET A 129 -4.34 1.23 -9.53
C MET A 129 -2.84 0.89 -9.46
N LEU A 130 -2.46 -0.39 -9.31
CA LEU A 130 -1.06 -0.81 -9.18
C LEU A 130 -0.20 -0.36 -10.37
N ASP A 131 0.92 0.28 -10.02
CA ASP A 131 1.93 0.82 -10.93
C ASP A 131 1.40 1.85 -11.95
N ARG A 132 0.15 2.32 -11.80
CA ARG A 132 -0.44 3.38 -12.63
C ARG A 132 -0.14 4.74 -12.01
N LEU A 133 1.08 5.23 -12.26
CA LEU A 133 1.52 6.57 -11.84
C LEU A 133 1.47 7.49 -13.06
N GLU A 134 0.46 8.35 -13.14
CA GLU A 134 0.25 9.24 -14.29
C GLU A 134 0.91 10.61 -14.07
N ASN A 135 0.87 11.10 -12.83
CA ASN A 135 1.45 12.36 -12.43
C ASN A 135 2.99 12.29 -12.38
N LYS A 136 3.68 13.24 -13.02
CA LYS A 136 5.15 13.28 -13.07
C LYS A 136 5.80 13.51 -11.70
N GLY A 137 5.19 14.31 -10.84
CA GLY A 137 5.62 14.52 -9.47
C GLY A 137 5.54 13.23 -8.66
N VAL A 138 4.45 12.48 -8.80
CA VAL A 138 4.27 11.17 -8.17
C VAL A 138 5.27 10.14 -8.71
N GLN A 139 5.48 10.08 -10.03
CA GLN A 139 6.51 9.21 -10.62
C GLN A 139 7.91 9.51 -10.09
N GLN A 140 8.26 10.79 -9.90
CA GLN A 140 9.55 11.17 -9.34
C GLN A 140 9.62 10.82 -7.85
N LEU A 141 8.56 11.10 -7.09
CA LEU A 141 8.49 10.74 -5.67
C LEU A 141 8.63 9.22 -5.48
N ALA A 142 8.01 8.39 -6.32
CA ALA A 142 8.15 6.94 -6.29
C ALA A 142 9.62 6.48 -6.45
N LYS A 143 10.39 7.14 -7.34
CA LYS A 143 11.82 6.85 -7.53
C LYS A 143 12.65 7.24 -6.30
N ASP A 144 12.26 8.29 -5.61
CA ASP A 144 12.96 8.76 -4.41
C ASP A 144 12.58 7.91 -3.17
N VAL A 145 11.34 7.44 -3.10
CA VAL A 145 10.78 6.64 -1.99
C VAL A 145 11.24 5.19 -2.02
N GLN A 146 11.26 4.55 -3.19
CA GLN A 146 11.65 3.15 -3.33
C GLN A 146 12.99 2.79 -2.65
N PRO A 147 14.11 3.49 -2.90
CA PRO A 147 15.39 3.15 -2.26
C PRO A 147 15.37 3.32 -0.74
N VAL A 148 14.54 4.21 -0.19
CA VAL A 148 14.36 4.36 1.27
C VAL A 148 13.71 3.11 1.83
N LEU A 149 12.60 2.65 1.24
CA LEU A 149 11.91 1.42 1.68
C LEU A 149 12.81 0.17 1.52
N GLU A 150 13.54 0.08 0.42
CA GLU A 150 14.50 -1.01 0.18
C GLU A 150 15.64 -1.04 1.20
N SER A 151 16.07 0.13 1.70
CA SER A 151 17.06 0.21 2.79
C SER A 151 16.53 -0.32 4.13
N TYR A 152 15.20 -0.35 4.31
CA TYR A 152 14.49 -1.01 5.41
C TYR A 152 14.18 -2.48 5.08
N GLY A 153 14.82 -3.08 4.09
CA GLY A 153 14.66 -4.50 3.76
C GLY A 153 13.28 -4.87 3.19
N LEU A 154 12.49 -3.87 2.78
CA LEU A 154 11.23 -4.07 2.07
C LEU A 154 11.51 -4.28 0.58
N ALA A 155 10.65 -5.05 -0.09
CA ALA A 155 10.74 -5.35 -1.51
C ALA A 155 9.49 -4.84 -2.23
N ARG A 156 9.69 -4.15 -3.36
CA ARG A 156 8.58 -3.71 -4.20
C ARG A 156 7.99 -4.91 -4.94
N ALA A 157 6.71 -5.18 -4.74
CA ALA A 157 5.94 -6.06 -5.59
C ALA A 157 5.30 -5.26 -6.73
N THR A 158 5.38 -5.76 -7.95
CA THR A 158 4.84 -5.09 -9.14
C THR A 158 3.49 -5.66 -9.54
N ARG A 159 2.75 -4.90 -10.34
CA ARG A 159 1.47 -5.35 -10.92
C ARG A 159 1.60 -6.69 -11.64
N ILE A 160 2.70 -6.90 -12.38
CA ILE A 160 2.92 -8.13 -13.15
C ILE A 160 3.05 -9.32 -12.20
N GLU A 161 3.85 -9.19 -11.15
CA GLU A 161 4.07 -10.22 -10.13
C GLU A 161 2.81 -10.56 -9.33
N LEU A 162 1.90 -9.59 -9.17
CA LEU A 162 0.67 -9.74 -8.40
C LEU A 162 -0.57 -10.07 -9.23
N SER A 163 -0.42 -10.17 -10.56
CA SER A 163 -1.54 -10.33 -11.49
C SER A 163 -2.12 -11.74 -11.58
N ASP A 164 -1.38 -12.75 -11.11
CA ASP A 164 -1.85 -14.13 -11.17
C ASP A 164 -3.06 -14.33 -10.26
N SER A 165 -4.08 -14.99 -10.79
CA SER A 165 -5.27 -15.37 -10.03
C SER A 165 -4.94 -16.38 -8.93
N LEU A 166 -5.59 -16.25 -7.79
CA LEU A 166 -5.57 -17.25 -6.74
C LEU A 166 -6.27 -18.53 -7.21
N PRO A 167 -5.97 -19.69 -6.59
CA PRO A 167 -6.67 -20.93 -6.88
C PRO A 167 -8.20 -20.76 -6.77
N PRO A 168 -8.99 -21.34 -7.70
CA PRO A 168 -10.45 -21.27 -7.63
C PRO A 168 -10.98 -21.77 -6.29
N GLY A 169 -11.91 -21.02 -5.69
CA GLY A 169 -12.48 -21.34 -4.37
C GLY A 169 -11.67 -20.82 -3.18
N THR A 170 -10.53 -20.15 -3.41
CA THR A 170 -9.83 -19.41 -2.35
C THR A 170 -10.73 -18.30 -1.83
N TYR A 171 -11.02 -18.33 -0.53
CA TYR A 171 -11.74 -17.25 0.15
C TYR A 171 -10.74 -16.20 0.60
N VAL A 172 -10.90 -14.97 0.12
CA VAL A 172 -10.17 -13.80 0.65
C VAL A 172 -11.17 -12.98 1.44
N PRO A 173 -10.92 -12.71 2.74
CA PRO A 173 -11.80 -11.89 3.54
C PRO A 173 -11.60 -10.42 3.14
N THR A 174 -12.10 -10.01 1.98
CA THR A 174 -11.94 -8.63 1.52
C THR A 174 -13.24 -7.99 1.08
N ILE A 175 -13.44 -6.73 1.48
CA ILE A 175 -14.48 -5.86 0.94
C ILE A 175 -14.00 -4.99 -0.23
N LEU A 176 -12.71 -5.08 -0.61
CA LEU A 176 -12.12 -4.29 -1.69
C LEU A 176 -12.50 -4.80 -3.09
N ASN A 177 -12.79 -6.10 -3.21
CA ASN A 177 -13.09 -6.73 -4.49
C ASN A 177 -14.06 -7.91 -4.32
N ASP A 178 -15.10 -7.95 -5.16
CA ASP A 178 -16.13 -9.00 -5.19
C ASP A 178 -15.90 -10.04 -6.30
N ARG A 179 -14.88 -9.89 -7.17
CA ARG A 179 -14.67 -10.72 -8.35
C ARG A 179 -13.21 -11.13 -8.55
N GLY A 180 -12.96 -12.44 -8.49
CA GLY A 180 -11.72 -13.07 -8.94
C GLY A 180 -10.48 -12.54 -8.20
N HIS A 181 -10.11 -13.19 -7.10
CA HIS A 181 -8.95 -12.77 -6.32
C HIS A 181 -7.64 -13.09 -7.03
N THR A 182 -6.67 -12.20 -6.86
CA THR A 182 -5.29 -12.27 -7.34
C THR A 182 -4.33 -12.31 -6.15
N GLN A 183 -3.04 -12.47 -6.42
CA GLN A 183 -2.02 -12.35 -5.37
C GLN A 183 -2.01 -11.00 -4.66
N PHE A 184 -2.45 -9.93 -5.34
CA PHE A 184 -2.66 -8.64 -4.67
C PHE A 184 -3.67 -8.75 -3.54
N ASP A 185 -4.82 -9.39 -3.78
CA ASP A 185 -5.87 -9.55 -2.77
C ASP A 185 -5.41 -10.44 -1.61
N ALA A 186 -4.47 -11.36 -1.82
CA ALA A 186 -3.89 -12.15 -0.73
C ALA A 186 -2.93 -11.33 0.15
N LEU A 187 -2.21 -10.35 -0.40
CA LEU A 187 -1.27 -9.50 0.33
C LEU A 187 -1.94 -8.29 1.00
N PHE A 188 -2.90 -7.70 0.30
CA PHE A 188 -3.53 -6.42 0.62
C PHE A 188 -5.05 -6.60 0.65
N TYR A 189 -5.56 -7.11 1.76
CA TYR A 189 -7.00 -7.24 2.02
C TYR A 189 -7.42 -6.45 3.24
N TRP A 190 -8.72 -6.15 3.26
CA TRP A 190 -9.39 -5.49 4.36
C TRP A 190 -10.73 -6.20 4.63
N GLU A 191 -10.86 -6.75 5.83
CA GLU A 191 -12.10 -7.30 6.41
C GLU A 191 -12.85 -6.17 7.13
N ASP A 192 -14.18 -6.10 7.03
CA ASP A 192 -15.04 -5.13 7.77
C ASP A 192 -15.61 -5.72 9.08
#